data_AF-A0A2M7PL89-F1
#
_entry.id   AF-A0A2M7PL89-F1
#
_cell.length_a   1.000
_cell.length_b   1.000
_cell.length_c   1.000
_cell.angle_alpha   90.00
_cell.angle_beta   90.00
_cell.angle_gamma   90.00
#
_symmetry.space_group_name_H-M   'P 1'
#
loop_
_entity.id
_entity.type
_entity.pdbx_description
1 polymer ?
#
loop_
_entity_poly.entity_id
_entity_poly.type
_entity_poly.pdbx_seq_one_letter_code
_entity_poly.pdbx_strand_id
1 'polypeptide(L)' 'MIKNITNVRGITGWGAHTGVKSMRRDLAIIYSKVPASAAAVFTQNQV' A
#
# COMPACT_ATOMS: atom_id res chain seq x y z
N MET A 1 11.75 -10.41 13.26
CA MET A 1 10.86 -9.29 12.90
C MET A 1 10.82 -9.18 11.38
N ILE A 2 9.63 -9.13 10.77
CA ILE A 2 9.50 -9.08 9.30
C ILE A 2 9.97 -7.71 8.82
N LYS A 3 10.99 -7.67 7.94
CA LYS A 3 11.41 -6.44 7.27
C LYS A 3 10.44 -6.15 6.12
N ASN A 4 9.82 -4.98 6.10
CA ASN A 4 8.86 -4.54 5.10
C ASN A 4 8.95 -3.02 4.86
N ILE A 5 8.00 -2.46 4.11
CA ILE A 5 8.01 -1.05 3.70
C ILE A 5 8.01 -0.06 4.88
N THR A 6 7.47 -0.42 6.06
CA THR A 6 7.45 0.45 7.24
C THR A 6 8.78 0.52 7.98
N ASN A 7 9.79 -0.25 7.56
CA ASN A 7 11.17 -0.06 8.02
C ASN A 7 11.80 1.21 7.45
N VAL A 8 11.27 1.74 6.35
CA VAL A 8 11.70 3.03 5.80
C VAL A 8 11.20 4.15 6.70
N ARG A 9 12.11 4.97 7.20
CA ARG A 9 11.76 6.12 8.05
C ARG A 9 10.78 7.04 7.31
N GLY A 10 9.66 7.35 7.95
CA GLY A 10 8.62 8.22 7.39
C GLY A 10 7.53 7.51 6.61
N ILE A 11 7.65 6.21 6.32
CA ILE A 11 6.60 5.42 5.66
C ILE A 11 5.78 4.65 6.69
N THR A 12 4.47 4.77 6.62
CA THR A 12 3.51 4.01 7.43
C THR A 12 2.51 3.31 6.53
N GLY A 13 1.98 2.18 6.98
CA GLY A 13 0.96 1.44 6.25
C GLY A 13 -0.16 0.99 7.17
N TRP A 14 -1.35 0.85 6.61
CA TRP A 14 -2.51 0.28 7.28
C TRP A 14 -3.31 -0.61 6.33
N GLY A 15 -4.12 -1.50 6.88
CA GLY A 15 -5.02 -2.32 6.08
C GLY A 15 -6.26 -2.71 6.86
N ALA A 16 -7.39 -2.69 6.16
CA ALA A 16 -8.70 -3.02 6.68
C ALA A 16 -9.36 -4.14 5.88
N HIS A 17 -10.35 -4.74 6.53
CA HIS A 17 -11.39 -5.48 5.87
C HIS A 17 -12.61 -4.56 5.74
N THR A 18 -12.98 -4.23 4.51
CA THR A 18 -14.07 -3.31 4.16
C THR A 18 -15.26 -4.01 3.51
N GLY A 19 -15.21 -5.34 3.38
CA GLY A 19 -16.31 -6.16 2.86
C GLY A 19 -16.27 -6.41 1.35
N VAL A 20 -15.20 -6.03 0.66
CA VAL A 20 -14.98 -6.35 -0.76
C VAL A 20 -14.58 -7.82 -0.92
N LYS A 21 -13.76 -8.34 0.00
CA LYS A 21 -13.49 -9.79 0.13
C LYS A 21 -14.30 -10.31 1.30
N SER A 22 -14.66 -11.61 1.31
CA SER A 22 -15.52 -12.18 2.36
C SER A 22 -14.87 -12.25 3.75
N MET A 23 -13.58 -12.58 3.84
CA MET A 23 -12.93 -12.90 5.13
C MET A 23 -11.53 -12.30 5.31
N ARG A 24 -11.01 -11.60 4.31
CA ARG A 24 -9.63 -11.10 4.30
C ARG A 24 -9.61 -9.59 4.17
N ARG A 25 -8.53 -8.97 4.66
CA ARG A 25 -8.23 -7.57 4.35
C ARG A 25 -8.19 -7.38 2.84
N ASP A 26 -8.83 -6.32 2.40
CA ASP A 26 -9.15 -6.01 1.02
C ASP A 26 -8.82 -4.56 0.67
N LEU A 27 -8.63 -3.72 1.69
CA LEU A 27 -8.13 -2.36 1.57
C LEU A 27 -6.77 -2.22 2.24
N ALA A 28 -5.85 -1.54 1.58
CA ALA A 28 -4.56 -1.15 2.14
C ALA A 28 -4.24 0.31 1.75
N ILE A 29 -3.56 1.01 2.67
CA ILE A 29 -3.06 2.36 2.48
C ILE A 29 -1.58 2.37 2.85
N ILE A 30 -0.77 2.99 2.01
CA ILE A 30 0.62 3.35 2.32
C ILE A 30 0.69 4.86 2.31
N TYR A 31 1.29 5.43 3.36
CA TYR A 31 1.36 6.86 3.60
C TYR A 31 2.80 7.29 3.88
N SER A 32 3.22 8.37 3.23
CA SER A 32 4.47 9.06 3.53
C SER A 32 4.20 10.28 4.41
N LYS A 33 4.90 10.38 5.53
CA LYS A 33 4.80 11.53 6.46
C LYS A 33 5.37 12.84 5.88
N VAL A 34 6.10 12.75 4.78
CA VAL A 34 6.71 13.87 4.05
C VAL A 34 6.42 13.72 2.55
N PRO A 35 6.49 14.79 1.74
CA PRO A 35 6.42 14.68 0.29
C PRO A 35 7.47 13.66 -0.21
N ALA A 36 7.02 12.65 -0.95
CA ALA A 36 7.87 11.61 -1.51
C ALA A 36 7.97 11.79 -3.02
N SER A 37 9.16 11.59 -3.57
CA SER A 37 9.32 11.41 -5.02
C SER A 37 8.63 10.11 -5.41
N ALA A 38 7.69 10.19 -6.36
CA ALA A 38 6.92 9.05 -6.82
C ALA A 38 7.12 8.84 -8.33
N ALA A 39 7.17 7.57 -8.74
CA ALA A 39 7.15 7.15 -10.13
C ALA A 39 6.29 5.89 -10.23
N ALA A 40 5.61 5.72 -11.37
CA ALA A 40 4.75 4.57 -11.60
C ALA A 40 4.79 4.16 -13.08
N VAL A 41 4.59 2.88 -13.32
CA VAL A 41 4.31 2.30 -14.64
C VAL A 41 3.05 1.45 -14.52
N PHE A 42 2.33 1.28 -15.61
CA PHE A 42 1.02 0.60 -15.64
C PHE A 42 1.02 -0.53 -16.66
N THR A 43 0.01 -1.40 -16.56
CA THR A 43 -0.22 -2.46 -17.57
C THR A 43 -0.49 -1.84 -18.94
N GLN A 44 0.04 -2.46 -20.00
CA GLN A 44 -0.24 -2.09 -21.39
C GLN A 44 -1.40 -2.92 -21.98
N ASN A 45 -1.98 -3.84 -21.20
CA ASN A 45 -3.14 -4.59 -21.61
C ASN A 45 -4.31 -3.63 -21.88
N GLN A 46 -5.09 -3.91 -22.92
CA GLN A 46 -6.26 -3.11 -23.29
C GLN A 46 -7.45 -3.37 -22.35
N VAL A 47 -7.58 -4.58 -21.78
CA VAL A 47 -8.60 -4.96 -20.78
C VAL A 47 -8.05 -5.98 -19.79
#